data_AF-A0A367GP52-F1
#
_entry.id   AF-A0A367GP52-F1
#
_cell.length_a   1.000
_cell.length_b   1.000
_cell.length_c   1.000
_cell.angle_alpha   90.00
_cell.angle_beta   90.00
_cell.angle_gamma   90.00
#
_symmetry.space_group_name_H-M   'P 1'
#
loop_
_entity.id
_entity.type
_entity.pdbx_description
1 polymer ?
#
loop_
_entity_poly.entity_id
_entity_poly.type
_entity_poly.pdbx_seq_one_letter_code
_entity_poly.pdbx_strand_id
1 'polypeptide(L)'
;MRKLITAILFISAVTAVGYVTTNGQHNKKATKSISQTEKAEWKKKLTPEQYHIMVEQGTEPPFKNAYFDNHETGVYVSAATGEVLFSSADKYDSGTGWPSFVKPVDYSKIAIVKDYSFGTVREEVVEKSTGLHLGHVFDDGPAERGGKRYCMNSGALKFIKK
;
A
#
# COMPACT_ATOMS: atom_id res chain seq x y z
N MET A 1 -17.36 76.80 27.22
CA MET A 1 -16.42 76.35 26.16
C MET A 1 -17.15 75.28 25.35
N ARG A 2 -17.84 75.64 24.26
CA ARG A 2 -17.37 75.67 22.85
C ARG A 2 -17.01 74.27 22.28
N LYS A 3 -17.87 73.86 21.33
CA LYS A 3 -17.63 73.09 20.08
C LYS A 3 -17.89 71.58 20.06
N LEU A 4 -19.07 71.27 19.49
CA LEU A 4 -19.37 70.22 18.51
C LEU A 4 -18.20 69.94 17.53
N ILE A 5 -17.79 68.68 17.35
CA ILE A 5 -17.12 68.20 16.12
C ILE A 5 -17.65 66.81 15.76
N THR A 6 -18.06 66.74 14.50
CA THR A 6 -18.66 65.66 13.73
C THR A 6 -17.60 64.71 13.16
N ALA A 7 -17.96 63.43 13.03
CA ALA A 7 -17.53 62.40 12.06
C ALA A 7 -16.02 62.12 11.82
N ILE A 8 -15.69 60.83 11.64
CA ILE A 8 -15.15 60.27 10.39
C ILE A 8 -15.18 58.74 10.50
N LEU A 9 -15.88 58.13 9.55
CA LEU A 9 -15.78 56.71 9.19
C LEU A 9 -14.31 56.38 8.88
N PHE A 10 -13.74 55.38 9.56
CA PHE A 10 -12.59 54.65 9.00
C PHE A 10 -13.08 53.34 8.39
N ILE A 11 -13.24 53.39 7.07
CA ILE A 11 -13.30 52.23 6.20
C ILE A 11 -11.88 51.66 6.15
N SER A 12 -11.60 50.57 6.86
CA SER A 12 -10.44 49.74 6.58
C SER A 12 -10.88 48.59 5.70
N ALA A 13 -10.69 48.75 4.39
CA ALA A 13 -10.72 47.68 3.42
C ALA A 13 -9.60 46.69 3.76
N VAL A 14 -9.96 45.52 4.30
CA VAL A 14 -9.02 44.40 4.39
C VAL A 14 -9.20 43.57 3.13
N THR A 15 -8.16 43.64 2.32
CA THR A 15 -7.91 42.88 1.11
C THR A 15 -8.05 41.37 1.33
N ALA A 16 -8.64 40.73 0.33
CA ALA A 16 -8.77 39.29 0.22
C ALA A 16 -7.46 38.55 0.52
N VAL A 17 -7.52 37.61 1.47
CA VAL A 17 -6.70 36.40 1.42
C VAL A 17 -7.68 35.25 1.46
N GLY A 18 -8.00 34.74 0.27
CA GLY A 18 -8.72 33.49 0.11
C GLY A 18 -7.86 32.37 0.69
N TYR A 19 -8.22 31.89 1.87
CA TYR A 19 -7.84 30.54 2.27
C TYR A 19 -8.72 29.58 1.48
N VAL A 20 -8.28 29.31 0.25
CA VAL A 20 -8.64 28.06 -0.43
C VAL A 20 -7.98 26.97 0.40
N THR A 21 -8.74 26.36 1.30
CA THR A 21 -8.37 25.08 1.86
C THR A 21 -8.23 24.13 0.68
N THR A 22 -7.01 23.67 0.43
CA THR A 22 -6.76 22.62 -0.53
C THR A 22 -7.54 21.41 -0.05
N ASN A 23 -8.70 21.17 -0.64
CA ASN A 23 -9.34 19.88 -0.64
C ASN A 23 -8.32 18.91 -1.22
N GLY A 24 -7.57 18.25 -0.32
CA GLY A 24 -6.78 17.10 -0.63
C GLY A 24 -7.74 16.08 -1.21
N GLN A 25 -7.84 16.07 -2.53
CA GLN A 25 -8.48 15.01 -3.29
C GLN A 25 -7.66 13.75 -3.00
N HIS A 26 -7.99 13.05 -1.91
CA HIS A 26 -7.81 11.62 -1.83
C HIS A 26 -8.64 11.06 -2.97
N ASN A 27 -7.96 10.95 -4.10
CA ASN A 27 -8.44 10.29 -5.29
C ASN A 27 -8.84 8.89 -4.84
N LYS A 28 -10.14 8.67 -4.61
CA LYS A 28 -10.74 7.34 -4.47
C LYS A 28 -10.58 6.65 -5.81
N LYS A 29 -9.35 6.28 -6.16
CA LYS A 29 -9.09 5.41 -7.28
C LYS A 29 -9.47 4.02 -6.78
N ALA A 30 -10.74 3.68 -6.96
CA ALA A 30 -11.23 2.32 -6.80
C ALA A 30 -10.24 1.41 -7.53
N THR A 31 -9.58 0.54 -6.78
CA THR A 31 -8.68 -0.43 -7.38
C THR A 31 -9.49 -1.34 -8.29
N LYS A 32 -8.90 -1.59 -9.46
CA LYS A 32 -9.51 -2.32 -10.55
C LYS A 32 -9.89 -3.72 -10.06
N SER A 33 -11.19 -3.98 -9.94
CA SER A 33 -11.69 -5.35 -9.74
C SER A 33 -11.30 -6.18 -10.97
N ILE A 34 -10.67 -7.34 -10.74
CA ILE A 34 -10.19 -8.22 -11.81
C ILE A 34 -11.39 -8.89 -12.48
N SER A 35 -11.55 -8.66 -13.79
CA SER A 35 -12.66 -9.22 -14.56
C SER A 35 -12.54 -10.74 -14.71
N GLN A 36 -13.67 -11.42 -14.99
CA GLN A 36 -13.68 -12.87 -15.18
C GLN A 36 -12.73 -13.33 -16.30
N THR A 37 -12.63 -12.55 -17.37
CA THR A 37 -11.70 -12.81 -18.47
C THR A 37 -10.25 -12.70 -18.03
N GLU A 38 -9.90 -11.68 -17.24
CA GLU A 38 -8.54 -11.55 -16.68
C GLU A 38 -8.22 -12.68 -15.71
N LYS A 39 -9.17 -13.11 -14.88
CA LYS A 39 -9.01 -14.29 -14.01
C LYS A 39 -8.67 -15.54 -14.82
N ALA A 40 -9.39 -15.79 -15.92
CA ALA A 40 -9.10 -16.93 -16.79
C ALA A 40 -7.70 -16.87 -17.42
N GLU A 41 -7.21 -15.67 -17.75
CA GLU A 41 -5.85 -15.48 -18.26
C GLU A 41 -4.78 -15.71 -17.20
N TRP A 42 -4.99 -15.22 -15.97
CA TRP A 42 -4.07 -15.47 -14.86
C TRP A 42 -4.00 -16.95 -14.48
N LYS A 43 -5.10 -17.69 -14.58
CA LYS A 43 -5.14 -19.13 -14.29
C LYS A 43 -4.25 -19.96 -15.23
N LYS A 44 -3.91 -19.43 -16.42
CA LYS A 44 -2.98 -20.07 -17.37
C LYS A 44 -1.51 -19.73 -17.10
N LYS A 45 -1.24 -18.62 -16.40
CA LYS A 45 0.11 -18.06 -16.20
C LYS A 45 0.69 -18.37 -14.82
N LEU A 46 -0.17 -18.40 -13.80
CA LEU A 46 0.22 -18.57 -12.41
C LEU A 46 0.14 -20.04 -12.00
N THR A 47 0.97 -20.45 -11.04
CA THR A 47 0.77 -21.72 -10.34
C THR A 47 -0.56 -21.70 -9.58
N PRO A 48 -1.12 -22.87 -9.20
CA PRO A 48 -2.35 -22.90 -8.41
C PRO A 48 -2.27 -22.08 -7.11
N GLU A 49 -1.13 -22.13 -6.42
CA GLU A 49 -0.88 -21.36 -5.19
C GLU A 49 -0.80 -19.84 -5.47
N GLN A 50 -0.02 -19.45 -6.48
CA GLN A 50 0.07 -18.04 -6.90
C GLN A 50 -1.30 -17.49 -7.31
N TYR A 51 -2.09 -18.27 -8.04
CA TYR A 51 -3.43 -17.88 -8.45
C TYR A 51 -4.36 -17.69 -7.25
N HIS A 52 -4.35 -18.66 -6.32
CA HIS A 52 -5.14 -18.58 -5.10
C HIS A 52 -4.81 -17.32 -4.30
N ILE A 53 -3.53 -17.03 -4.11
CA ILE A 53 -3.08 -15.85 -3.37
C ILE A 53 -3.39 -14.56 -4.14
N MET A 54 -2.87 -14.43 -5.36
CA MET A 54 -2.84 -13.15 -6.09
C MET A 54 -4.19 -12.78 -6.72
N VAL A 55 -5.00 -13.76 -7.13
CA VAL A 55 -6.26 -13.53 -7.86
C VAL A 55 -7.48 -13.74 -6.97
N GLU A 56 -7.44 -14.75 -6.10
CA GLU A 56 -8.54 -15.06 -5.17
C GLU A 56 -8.35 -14.40 -3.80
N GLN A 57 -7.30 -13.58 -3.64
CA GLN A 57 -6.97 -12.87 -2.40
C GLN A 57 -6.76 -13.83 -1.21
N GLY A 58 -6.27 -15.03 -1.50
CA GLY A 58 -5.91 -16.04 -0.52
C GLY A 58 -4.69 -15.64 0.32
N THR A 59 -4.50 -16.31 1.45
CA THR A 59 -3.33 -16.10 2.33
C THR A 59 -2.68 -17.44 2.61
N GLU A 60 -1.37 -17.54 2.37
CA GLU A 60 -0.61 -18.75 2.64
C GLU A 60 -0.45 -18.99 4.16
N PRO A 61 -0.21 -20.22 4.62
CA PRO A 61 -0.07 -20.48 6.05
C PRO A 61 1.18 -19.81 6.65
N PRO A 62 1.10 -19.29 7.90
CA PRO A 62 2.27 -18.70 8.56
C PRO A 62 3.34 -19.75 8.81
N PHE A 63 4.61 -19.36 8.69
CA PHE A 63 5.81 -20.20 8.89
C PHE A 63 5.91 -21.43 7.97
N LYS A 64 5.02 -21.58 6.99
CA LYS A 64 4.99 -22.68 6.03
C LYS A 64 4.98 -22.13 4.61
N ASN A 65 5.90 -21.21 4.35
CA ASN A 65 6.04 -20.52 3.09
C ASN A 65 7.52 -20.27 2.77
N ALA A 66 7.79 -19.89 1.52
CA ALA A 66 9.16 -19.89 1.01
C ALA A 66 10.05 -18.80 1.63
N TYR A 67 9.49 -17.67 2.06
CA TYR A 67 10.30 -16.47 2.32
C TYR A 67 10.17 -15.86 3.71
N PHE A 68 9.40 -16.45 4.65
CA PHE A 68 9.33 -15.92 6.02
C PHE A 68 10.73 -15.79 6.64
N ASP A 69 11.55 -16.84 6.55
CA ASP A 69 12.92 -16.92 7.13
C ASP A 69 14.04 -16.71 6.09
N ASN A 70 13.74 -16.09 4.95
CA ASN A 70 14.77 -15.77 3.97
C ASN A 70 15.55 -14.51 4.39
N HIS A 71 16.87 -14.65 4.53
CA HIS A 71 17.83 -13.58 4.91
C HIS A 71 18.86 -13.26 3.83
N GLU A 72 18.73 -13.85 2.65
CA GLU A 72 19.68 -13.65 1.56
C GLU A 72 19.59 -12.23 0.98
N THR A 73 20.72 -11.71 0.49
CA THR A 73 20.75 -10.40 -0.17
C THR A 73 20.18 -10.50 -1.59
N GLY A 74 19.19 -9.66 -1.89
CA GLY A 74 18.53 -9.66 -3.19
C GLY A 74 17.28 -8.79 -3.23
N VAL A 75 16.41 -9.09 -4.19
CA VAL A 75 15.13 -8.39 -4.38
C VAL A 75 13.99 -9.39 -4.52
N TYR A 76 12.79 -8.94 -4.15
CA TYR A 76 11.55 -9.69 -4.33
C TYR A 76 10.76 -9.04 -5.46
N VAL A 77 10.52 -9.82 -6.51
CA VAL A 77 9.76 -9.40 -7.68
C VAL A 77 8.34 -9.97 -7.62
N SER A 78 7.37 -9.33 -8.28
CA SER A 78 6.03 -9.88 -8.48
C SER A 78 6.12 -11.26 -9.13
N ALA A 79 5.45 -12.25 -8.56
CA ALA A 79 5.34 -13.57 -9.17
C ALA A 79 4.59 -13.54 -10.52
N ALA A 80 3.75 -12.52 -10.74
CA ALA A 80 2.94 -12.39 -11.95
C ALA A 80 3.66 -11.63 -13.08
N THR A 81 4.39 -10.57 -12.76
CA THR A 81 4.95 -9.64 -13.78
C THR A 81 6.48 -9.59 -13.81
N GLY A 82 7.15 -10.04 -12.74
CA GLY A 82 8.59 -9.87 -12.57
C GLY A 82 9.01 -8.45 -12.18
N GLU A 83 8.07 -7.54 -11.91
CA GLU A 83 8.39 -6.20 -11.42
C GLU A 83 9.02 -6.25 -10.02
N VAL A 84 10.11 -5.51 -9.78
CA VAL A 84 10.73 -5.43 -8.45
C VAL A 84 9.84 -4.65 -7.48
N LEU A 85 9.39 -5.31 -6.40
CA LEU A 85 8.45 -4.76 -5.43
C LEU A 85 9.11 -4.46 -4.07
N PHE A 86 9.98 -5.35 -3.58
CA PHE A 86 10.63 -5.22 -2.28
C PHE A 86 12.12 -5.56 -2.34
N SER A 87 12.90 -5.06 -1.38
CA SER A 87 14.32 -5.35 -1.23
C SER A 87 14.58 -6.12 0.06
N SER A 88 15.55 -7.04 0.05
CA SER A 88 16.02 -7.71 1.28
C SER A 88 16.56 -6.72 2.32
N ALA A 89 17.06 -5.54 1.91
CA ALA A 89 17.54 -4.51 2.84
C ALA A 89 16.40 -3.91 3.70
N ASP A 90 15.18 -3.95 3.19
CA ASP A 90 13.97 -3.48 3.88
C ASP A 90 13.17 -4.63 4.51
N LYS A 91 13.60 -5.89 4.34
CA LYS A 91 13.03 -7.04 5.04
C LYS A 91 13.49 -7.04 6.50
N TYR A 92 12.64 -7.56 7.40
CA TYR A 92 12.99 -7.83 8.78
C TYR A 92 12.14 -8.97 9.36
N ASP A 93 12.56 -9.51 10.50
CA ASP A 93 11.82 -10.55 11.22
C ASP A 93 10.74 -9.93 12.10
N SER A 94 9.51 -10.00 11.62
CA SER A 94 8.34 -9.53 12.35
C SER A 94 7.80 -10.53 13.37
N GLY A 95 8.21 -11.80 13.27
CA GLY A 95 7.63 -12.90 14.05
C GLY A 95 6.21 -13.30 13.64
N THR A 96 5.65 -12.74 12.57
CA THR A 96 4.26 -13.06 12.16
C THR A 96 4.14 -14.31 11.30
N GLY A 97 5.25 -14.82 10.77
CA GLY A 97 5.29 -16.02 9.93
C GLY A 97 5.16 -15.76 8.42
N TRP A 98 5.25 -14.50 7.99
CA TRP A 98 5.28 -14.09 6.57
C TRP A 98 6.43 -13.11 6.33
N PRO A 99 7.00 -13.06 5.10
CA PRO A 99 8.02 -12.07 4.77
C PRO A 99 7.47 -10.65 5.01
N SER A 100 8.16 -9.91 5.87
CA SER A 100 7.74 -8.59 6.31
C SER A 100 8.77 -7.54 5.92
N PHE A 101 8.30 -6.45 5.34
CA PHE A 101 9.13 -5.34 4.88
C PHE A 101 8.71 -4.03 5.53
N VAL A 102 9.62 -3.08 5.68
CA VAL A 102 9.28 -1.75 6.21
C VAL A 102 8.75 -0.80 5.14
N LYS A 103 9.08 -1.04 3.86
CA LYS A 103 8.61 -0.27 2.70
C LYS A 103 8.81 -1.04 1.38
N PRO A 104 8.05 -0.71 0.31
CA PRO A 104 8.37 -1.16 -1.04
C PRO A 104 9.63 -0.45 -1.58
N VAL A 105 10.21 -0.97 -2.66
CA VAL A 105 11.31 -0.27 -3.37
C VAL A 105 10.83 1.03 -4.02
N ASP A 106 9.56 1.08 -4.42
CA ASP A 106 8.90 2.24 -5.02
C ASP A 106 7.40 2.18 -4.75
N TYR A 107 6.86 3.22 -4.10
CA TYR A 107 5.43 3.36 -3.81
C TYR A 107 4.57 3.50 -5.07
N SER A 108 5.18 3.82 -6.22
CA SER A 108 4.48 3.88 -7.49
C SER A 108 4.07 2.50 -8.02
N LYS A 109 4.63 1.41 -7.48
CA LYS A 109 4.42 0.01 -7.94
C LYS A 109 3.35 -0.75 -7.17
N ILE A 110 3.01 -0.28 -5.98
CA ILE A 110 1.94 -0.86 -5.16
C ILE A 110 0.79 0.13 -5.00
N ALA A 111 -0.37 -0.38 -4.61
CA ALA A 111 -1.47 0.43 -4.12
C ALA A 111 -2.01 -0.16 -2.81
N ILE A 112 -2.51 0.72 -1.94
CA ILE A 112 -3.18 0.34 -0.70
C ILE A 112 -4.68 0.50 -0.88
N VAL A 113 -5.43 -0.54 -0.54
CA VAL A 113 -6.88 -0.61 -0.75
C VAL A 113 -7.56 -1.05 0.53
N LYS A 114 -8.81 -0.63 0.72
CA LYS A 114 -9.58 -1.06 1.88
C LYS A 114 -10.12 -2.47 1.63
N ASP A 115 -9.72 -3.40 2.48
CA ASP A 115 -10.24 -4.77 2.53
C ASP A 115 -11.25 -4.86 3.68
N TYR A 116 -12.49 -5.25 3.34
CA TYR A 116 -13.62 -5.38 4.28
C TYR A 116 -13.91 -6.85 4.64
N SER A 117 -13.05 -7.77 4.23
CA SER A 117 -13.21 -9.20 4.46
C SER A 117 -13.12 -9.54 5.95
N PHE A 118 -13.75 -10.65 6.34
CA PHE A 118 -13.73 -11.19 7.71
C PHE A 118 -14.23 -10.22 8.80
N GLY A 119 -15.09 -9.25 8.45
CA GLY A 119 -15.71 -8.33 9.41
C GLY A 119 -14.74 -7.30 10.01
N THR A 120 -13.54 -7.14 9.46
CA THR A 120 -12.56 -6.13 9.86
C THR A 120 -12.17 -5.27 8.66
N VAL A 121 -11.75 -4.03 8.91
CA VAL A 121 -11.20 -3.17 7.86
C VAL A 121 -9.69 -3.25 7.91
N ARG A 122 -9.08 -3.83 6.88
CA ARG A 122 -7.63 -3.96 6.73
C ARG A 122 -7.15 -3.12 5.53
N GLU A 123 -5.86 -2.83 5.51
CA GLU A 123 -5.20 -2.18 4.38
C GLU A 123 -4.51 -3.25 3.53
N GLU A 124 -5.17 -3.67 2.46
CA GLU A 124 -4.62 -4.63 1.50
C GLU A 124 -3.62 -3.93 0.58
N VAL A 125 -2.52 -4.62 0.32
CA VAL A 125 -1.49 -4.19 -0.63
C VAL A 125 -1.66 -5.00 -1.90
N VAL A 126 -1.83 -4.29 -3.02
CA VAL A 126 -1.94 -4.87 -4.37
C VAL A 126 -0.83 -4.35 -5.26
N GLU A 127 -0.43 -5.14 -6.26
CA GLU A 127 0.42 -4.67 -7.35
C GLU A 127 -0.37 -3.66 -8.19
N LYS A 128 0.16 -2.45 -8.37
CA LYS A 128 -0.60 -1.36 -8.98
C LYS A 128 -0.87 -1.57 -10.48
N SER A 129 0.05 -2.24 -11.17
CA SER A 129 -0.04 -2.48 -12.62
C SER A 129 -1.14 -3.49 -12.98
N THR A 130 -1.38 -4.46 -12.10
CA THR A 130 -2.30 -5.60 -12.35
C THR A 130 -3.54 -5.58 -11.45
N GLY A 131 -3.46 -4.96 -10.27
CA GLY A 131 -4.46 -5.06 -9.21
C GLY A 131 -4.40 -6.38 -8.41
N LEU A 132 -3.38 -7.21 -8.63
CA LEU A 132 -3.24 -8.51 -7.97
C LEU A 132 -2.84 -8.37 -6.50
N HIS A 133 -3.39 -9.23 -5.65
CA HIS A 133 -3.13 -9.28 -4.22
C HIS A 133 -1.67 -9.65 -3.91
N LEU A 134 -1.08 -8.93 -2.95
CA LEU A 134 0.27 -9.22 -2.43
C LEU A 134 0.21 -9.59 -0.93
N GLY A 135 -0.59 -8.85 -0.16
CA GLY A 135 -0.75 -9.06 1.28
C GLY A 135 -1.40 -7.84 1.94
N HIS A 136 -0.95 -7.48 3.14
CA HIS A 136 -1.50 -6.34 3.90
C HIS A 136 -0.40 -5.47 4.51
N VAL A 137 -0.73 -4.22 4.82
CA VAL A 137 0.13 -3.29 5.54
C VAL A 137 -0.49 -2.93 6.89
N PHE A 138 0.36 -2.82 7.91
CA PHE A 138 0.00 -2.53 9.29
C PHE A 138 0.87 -1.41 9.89
N ASP A 139 0.38 -0.78 10.94
CA ASP A 139 1.06 0.31 11.70
C ASP A 139 1.87 -0.19 12.90
N ASP A 140 2.20 -1.49 12.92
CA ASP A 140 2.91 -2.18 14.01
C ASP A 140 4.35 -2.56 13.61
N GLY A 141 4.93 -1.86 12.63
CA GLY A 141 6.31 -2.04 12.21
C GLY A 141 7.33 -1.34 13.14
N PRO A 142 8.64 -1.53 12.90
CA PRO A 142 9.70 -0.89 13.68
C PRO A 142 9.62 0.64 13.54
N ALA A 143 9.41 1.34 14.65
CA ALA A 143 9.14 2.78 14.67
C ALA A 143 10.29 3.59 14.06
N GLU A 144 11.54 3.18 14.34
CA GLU A 144 12.77 3.78 13.82
C GLU A 144 12.96 3.58 12.32
N ARG A 145 12.17 2.70 11.70
CA ARG A 145 12.19 2.42 10.25
C ARG A 145 10.91 2.85 9.54
N GLY A 146 10.10 3.71 10.17
CA GLY A 146 8.88 4.28 9.60
C GLY A 146 7.58 3.67 10.10
N GLY A 147 7.64 2.69 11.01
CA GLY A 147 6.47 2.16 11.74
C GLY A 147 5.50 1.30 10.91
N LYS A 148 5.78 1.07 9.63
CA LYS A 148 4.94 0.23 8.76
C LYS A 148 5.49 -1.19 8.69
N ARG A 149 4.57 -2.16 8.65
CA ARG A 149 4.84 -3.57 8.35
C ARG A 149 4.07 -4.00 7.11
N TYR A 150 4.77 -4.19 6.01
CA TYR A 150 4.25 -4.80 4.79
C TYR A 150 4.39 -6.32 4.90
N CYS A 151 3.31 -6.97 5.33
CA CYS A 151 3.22 -8.42 5.54
C CYS A 151 2.74 -9.10 4.26
N MET A 152 3.66 -9.60 3.45
CA MET A 152 3.38 -10.10 2.10
C MET A 152 3.30 -11.62 2.08
N ASN A 153 2.54 -12.18 1.15
CA ASN A 153 2.59 -13.60 0.85
C ASN A 153 3.85 -13.91 0.02
N SER A 154 4.58 -14.96 0.38
CA SER A 154 5.70 -15.49 -0.40
C SER A 154 5.24 -15.95 -1.77
N GLY A 155 4.08 -16.60 -1.87
CA GLY A 155 3.50 -17.03 -3.14
C GLY A 155 3.12 -15.88 -4.08
N ALA A 156 3.04 -14.63 -3.60
CA ALA A 156 2.87 -13.46 -4.47
C ALA A 156 4.21 -12.89 -4.99
N LEU A 157 5.33 -13.43 -4.52
CA LEU A 157 6.67 -12.93 -4.78
C LEU A 157 7.57 -14.02 -5.39
N LYS A 158 8.66 -13.58 -6.01
CA LYS A 158 9.80 -14.42 -6.36
C LYS A 158 11.07 -13.72 -5.92
N PHE A 159 11.94 -14.43 -5.20
CA PHE A 159 13.22 -13.89 -4.78
C PHE A 159 14.28 -14.02 -5.88
N ILE A 160 15.00 -12.94 -6.15
CA ILE A 160 16.15 -12.90 -7.06
C ILE A 160 17.37 -12.50 -6.24
N LYS A 161 18.28 -13.46 -6.07
CA LYS A 161 19.55 -13.27 -5.35
C LYS A 161 20.46 -12.32 -6.12
N LYS A 162 21.18 -11.47 -5.39
CA LYS A 162 22.18 -10.54 -5.94
C LYS A 162 23.47 -11.24 -6.32
#